data_AF-A0A143ZBE9-F1
#
_entry.id   AF-A0A143ZBE9-F1
#
_cell.length_a   1.000
_cell.length_b   1.000
_cell.length_c   1.000
_cell.angle_alpha   90.00
_cell.angle_beta   90.00
_cell.angle_gamma   90.00
#
_symmetry.space_group_name_H-M   'P 1'
#
loop_
_entity.id
_entity.type
_entity.pdbx_description
1 polymer ?
#
loop_
_entity_poly.entity_id
_entity_poly.type
_entity_poly.pdbx_seq_one_letter_code
_entity_poly.pdbx_strand_id
1 'polypeptide(L)'
;MSKKIYSQAEIQALRNNPNVKSVTEKSITYSSEFKIKAIKQSKQGMKSTQIFELAGLPSHLIGKGKSDQSLSRWKRLYKDHGEDVLLQETRGSKNNGPYGPREQLSLQEALDKANARIAYLEGNLELVKKLEQHERSVKNDKRNDLSKQERFRLINQIIRENQLAGMVNHLCDLAGVSKSGYYYWLNSSDKRAERDRNDWEDFQLLYRIFLDKKKCGIDEIKMALETEYDVVMNHKKSEEFCARITSYHQYEQRNHTVK
;
A
#
# COMPACT_ATOMS: atom_id res chain seq x y z
N MET A 1 53.83 9.24 4.02
CA MET A 1 52.95 8.30 4.75
C MET A 1 53.64 6.94 4.79
N SER A 2 54.14 6.50 5.95
CA SER A 2 54.71 5.15 6.04
C SER A 2 53.62 4.12 5.75
N LYS A 3 53.94 3.13 4.92
CA LYS A 3 53.03 2.03 4.61
C LYS A 3 53.20 1.02 5.73
N LYS A 4 52.28 0.98 6.71
CA LYS A 4 52.24 -0.10 7.70
C LYS A 4 52.11 -1.42 6.94
N ILE A 5 53.04 -2.33 7.19
CA ILE A 5 52.99 -3.71 6.74
C ILE A 5 52.56 -4.52 7.95
N TYR A 6 51.49 -5.30 7.81
CA TYR A 6 50.97 -6.13 8.88
C TYR A 6 51.73 -7.46 8.93
N SER A 7 52.17 -7.84 10.12
CA SER A 7 52.73 -9.17 10.38
C SER A 7 51.65 -10.25 10.26
N GLN A 8 52.07 -11.51 10.09
CA GLN A 8 51.14 -12.63 9.99
C GLN A 8 50.23 -12.76 11.22
N ALA A 9 50.76 -12.47 12.41
CA ALA A 9 50.00 -12.48 13.66
C ALA A 9 48.94 -11.36 13.68
N GLU A 10 49.29 -10.14 13.26
CA GLU A 10 48.34 -9.02 13.16
C GLU A 10 47.25 -9.30 12.13
N ILE A 11 47.60 -9.92 10.99
CA ILE A 11 46.64 -10.30 9.95
C ILE A 11 45.60 -11.28 10.49
N GLN A 12 46.04 -12.31 11.25
CA GLN A 12 45.12 -13.27 11.85
C GLN A 12 44.21 -12.63 12.91
N ALA A 13 44.77 -11.77 13.78
CA ALA A 13 43.99 -11.04 14.76
C ALA A 13 42.93 -10.14 14.11
N LEU A 14 43.28 -9.45 13.02
CA LEU A 14 42.35 -8.59 12.27
C LEU A 14 41.30 -9.39 11.50
N ARG A 15 41.63 -10.59 10.98
CA ARG A 15 40.68 -11.46 10.28
C ARG A 15 39.59 -12.01 11.20
N ASN A 16 39.90 -12.22 12.47
CA ASN A 16 38.93 -12.71 13.46
C ASN A 16 37.93 -11.63 13.92
N ASN A 17 38.14 -10.36 13.55
CA ASN A 17 37.24 -9.27 13.95
C ASN A 17 36.04 -9.18 12.99
N PRO A 18 34.79 -9.19 13.50
CA PRO A 18 33.58 -9.16 12.67
C PRO A 18 33.43 -7.90 11.81
N ASN A 19 34.10 -6.81 12.16
CA ASN A 19 34.06 -5.54 11.43
C ASN A 19 35.01 -5.50 10.22
N VAL A 20 35.79 -6.57 10.01
CA VAL A 20 36.79 -6.69 8.95
C VAL A 20 36.33 -7.74 7.94
N LYS A 21 36.26 -7.34 6.67
CA LYS A 21 35.88 -8.21 5.55
C LYS A 21 37.07 -8.99 5.00
N SER A 22 38.21 -8.33 4.83
CA SER A 22 39.45 -8.98 4.38
C SER A 22 40.69 -8.20 4.78
N VAL A 23 41.80 -8.90 4.96
CA VAL A 23 43.08 -8.31 5.34
C VAL A 23 44.18 -8.85 4.43
N THR A 24 44.99 -7.92 3.94
CA THR A 24 46.22 -8.15 3.19
C THR A 24 47.38 -7.52 3.96
N GLU A 25 48.61 -7.90 3.64
CA GLU A 25 49.82 -7.34 4.27
C GLU A 25 49.88 -5.81 4.27
N LYS A 26 49.21 -5.15 3.31
CA LYS A 26 49.28 -3.70 3.11
C LYS A 26 47.96 -2.98 3.36
N SER A 27 46.84 -3.68 3.49
CA SER A 27 45.52 -3.05 3.59
C SER A 27 44.47 -3.89 4.30
N ILE A 28 43.59 -3.19 5.00
CA ILE A 28 42.41 -3.73 5.67
C ILE A 28 41.18 -3.28 4.87
N THR A 29 40.31 -4.23 4.56
CA THR A 29 39.00 -3.99 3.97
C THR A 29 37.95 -4.21 5.05
N TYR A 30 37.19 -3.17 5.34
CA TYR A 30 36.14 -3.19 6.37
C TYR A 30 34.81 -3.70 5.80
N SER A 31 33.98 -4.32 6.65
CA SER A 31 32.64 -4.74 6.27
C SER A 31 31.76 -3.52 5.95
N SER A 32 30.78 -3.70 5.04
CA SER A 32 29.80 -2.65 4.71
C SER A 32 29.00 -2.22 5.94
N GLU A 33 28.59 -3.19 6.76
CA GLU A 33 27.88 -2.95 8.02
C GLU A 33 28.67 -2.06 8.97
N PHE A 34 29.97 -2.32 9.14
CA PHE A 34 30.81 -1.50 10.00
C PHE A 34 30.98 -0.07 9.45
N LYS A 35 31.12 0.10 8.13
CA LYS A 35 31.20 1.44 7.51
C LYS A 35 29.95 2.27 7.81
N ILE A 36 28.76 1.67 7.65
CA ILE A 36 27.47 2.33 7.92
C ILE A 36 27.36 2.68 9.41
N LYS A 37 27.65 1.71 10.28
CA LYS A 37 27.64 1.90 11.74
C LYS A 37 28.56 3.03 12.18
N ALA A 38 29.78 3.07 11.64
CA ALA A 38 30.77 4.09 11.95
C ALA A 38 30.33 5.51 11.53
N ILE A 39 29.67 5.66 10.38
CA ILE A 39 29.13 6.96 9.95
C ILE A 39 28.00 7.39 10.88
N LYS A 40 27.08 6.48 11.23
CA LYS A 40 25.95 6.77 12.14
C LYS A 40 26.44 7.23 13.51
N GLN A 41 27.39 6.50 14.10
CA GLN A 41 28.00 6.87 15.38
C GLN A 41 28.77 8.19 15.31
N SER A 42 29.43 8.47 14.17
CA SER A 42 30.12 9.75 14.02
C SER A 42 29.17 10.94 13.84
N LYS A 43 28.00 10.75 13.22
CA LYS A 43 26.94 11.77 13.19
C LYS A 43 26.40 12.07 14.60
N GLN A 44 26.48 11.11 15.51
CA GLN A 44 26.14 11.27 16.93
C GLN A 44 27.27 11.93 17.75
N GLY A 45 28.35 12.40 17.12
CA GLY A 45 29.43 13.13 17.78
C GLY A 45 30.59 12.27 18.31
N MET A 46 30.56 10.95 18.12
CA MET A 46 31.67 10.08 18.53
C MET A 46 32.93 10.31 17.68
N LYS A 47 34.10 10.27 18.33
CA LYS A 47 35.41 10.39 17.67
C LYS A 47 35.74 9.10 16.91
N SER A 48 36.47 9.22 15.81
CA SER A 48 36.88 8.08 14.96
C SER A 48 37.64 7.02 15.76
N THR A 49 38.54 7.44 16.66
CA THR A 49 39.33 6.54 17.50
C THR A 49 38.45 5.71 18.42
N GLN A 50 37.47 6.35 19.06
CA GLN A 50 36.49 5.69 19.94
C GLN A 50 35.64 4.67 19.17
N ILE A 51 35.16 5.04 17.99
CA ILE A 51 34.35 4.14 17.13
C ILE A 51 35.13 2.87 16.77
N PHE A 52 36.39 3.03 16.40
CA PHE A 52 37.24 1.90 16.01
C PHE A 52 37.71 1.09 17.22
N GLU A 53 38.00 1.71 18.36
CA GLU A 53 38.34 1.02 19.61
C GLU A 53 37.18 0.15 20.11
N LEU A 54 35.95 0.69 20.13
CA LEU A 54 34.73 -0.06 20.47
C LEU A 54 34.46 -1.23 19.51
N ALA A 55 34.94 -1.11 18.26
CA ALA A 55 34.85 -2.17 17.26
C ALA A 55 35.99 -3.19 17.35
N GLY A 56 36.84 -3.13 18.38
CA GLY A 56 37.99 -4.02 18.55
C GLY A 56 39.13 -3.75 17.57
N LEU A 57 39.24 -2.51 17.06
CA LEU A 57 40.23 -2.07 16.07
C LEU A 57 41.07 -0.90 16.63
N PRO A 58 41.86 -1.11 17.68
CA PRO A 58 42.61 -0.04 18.32
C PRO A 58 43.72 0.51 17.42
N SER A 59 44.09 1.78 17.66
CA SER A 59 45.06 2.53 16.84
C SER A 59 46.42 1.84 16.66
N HIS A 60 46.90 1.09 17.67
CA HIS A 60 48.16 0.33 17.56
C HIS A 60 48.07 -0.80 16.54
N LEU A 61 46.91 -1.46 16.45
CA LEU A 61 46.66 -2.60 15.57
C LEU A 61 46.42 -2.16 14.13
N ILE A 62 45.55 -1.16 13.89
CA ILE A 62 45.25 -0.69 12.52
C ILE A 62 46.28 0.32 12.01
N GLY A 63 47.01 1.00 12.90
CA GLY A 63 47.97 2.05 12.58
C GLY A 63 47.45 3.47 12.85
N LYS A 64 48.36 4.33 13.31
CA LYS A 64 48.04 5.72 13.71
C LYS A 64 47.39 6.51 12.58
N GLY A 65 46.24 7.13 12.88
CA GLY A 65 45.48 7.98 11.94
C GLY A 65 44.67 7.23 10.89
N LYS A 66 44.65 5.89 10.90
CA LYS A 66 43.88 5.08 9.93
C LYS A 66 42.38 5.15 10.18
N SER A 67 41.95 5.29 11.44
CA SER A 67 40.55 5.50 11.82
C SER A 67 40.00 6.78 11.18
N ASP A 68 40.69 7.90 11.36
CA ASP A 68 40.32 9.21 10.80
C ASP A 68 40.27 9.20 9.28
N GLN A 69 41.28 8.63 8.62
CA GLN A 69 41.34 8.54 7.16
C GLN A 69 40.20 7.70 6.60
N SER A 70 39.92 6.56 7.23
CA SER A 70 38.84 5.66 6.81
C SER A 70 37.48 6.34 6.96
N LEU A 71 37.21 6.91 8.14
CA LEU A 71 35.95 7.57 8.42
C LEU A 71 35.73 8.80 7.55
N SER A 72 36.76 9.61 7.33
CA SER A 72 36.66 10.79 6.44
C SER A 72 36.34 10.38 5.01
N ARG A 73 36.96 9.30 4.51
CA ARG A 73 36.67 8.76 3.18
C ARG A 73 35.22 8.28 3.08
N TRP A 74 34.72 7.57 4.08
CA TRP A 74 33.34 7.07 4.08
C TRP A 74 32.32 8.19 4.21
N LYS A 75 32.57 9.20 5.06
CA LYS A 75 31.72 10.39 5.16
C LYS A 75 31.59 11.12 3.83
N ARG A 76 32.69 11.27 3.08
CA ARG A 76 32.68 11.88 1.75
C ARG A 76 31.81 11.08 0.79
N LEU A 77 32.04 9.77 0.69
CA LEU A 77 31.24 8.89 -0.18
C LEU A 77 29.75 8.93 0.17
N TYR A 78 29.42 8.91 1.46
CA TYR A 78 28.04 8.99 1.93
C TYR A 78 27.39 10.33 1.60
N LYS A 79 28.13 11.45 1.73
CA LYS A 79 27.63 12.78 1.39
C LYS A 79 27.31 12.91 -0.10
N ASP A 80 28.18 12.35 -0.95
CA ASP A 80 28.11 12.55 -2.40
C ASP A 80 27.10 11.60 -3.07
N HIS A 81 26.89 10.40 -2.51
CA HIS A 81 26.13 9.33 -3.19
C HIS A 81 25.15 8.55 -2.30
N GLY A 82 25.00 8.90 -1.03
CA GLY A 82 24.12 8.18 -0.11
C GLY A 82 24.69 6.86 0.41
N GLU A 83 23.83 6.05 1.03
CA GLU A 83 24.23 4.83 1.76
C GLU A 83 24.63 3.67 0.84
N ASP A 84 23.99 3.56 -0.34
CA ASP A 84 24.13 2.43 -1.26
C ASP A 84 25.58 2.23 -1.75
N VAL A 85 26.36 3.30 -1.88
CA VAL A 85 27.77 3.24 -2.30
C VAL A 85 28.67 2.57 -1.27
N LEU A 86 28.25 2.49 0.01
CA LEU A 86 29.02 1.79 1.05
C LEU A 86 28.81 0.27 1.03
N LEU A 87 27.74 -0.19 0.37
CA LEU A 87 27.39 -1.60 0.21
C LEU A 87 28.20 -2.27 -0.92
N GLN A 88 28.61 -1.50 -1.93
CA GLN A 88 29.32 -2.01 -3.11
C GLN A 88 30.85 -1.86 -2.99
N GLU A 89 31.60 -2.92 -3.32
CA GLU A 89 33.06 -2.87 -3.42
C GLU A 89 33.47 -2.38 -4.82
N THR A 90 34.02 -1.17 -4.90
CA THR A 90 34.39 -0.53 -6.18
C THR A 90 35.83 -0.80 -6.60
N ARG A 91 36.65 -1.48 -5.79
CA ARG A 91 38.03 -1.81 -6.14
C ARG A 91 38.10 -2.99 -7.11
N GLY A 92 38.72 -2.77 -8.27
CA GLY A 92 38.99 -3.82 -9.26
C GLY A 92 37.94 -4.00 -10.35
N SER A 93 36.93 -3.11 -10.42
CA SER A 93 36.08 -3.04 -11.61
C SER A 93 36.93 -2.64 -12.81
N LYS A 94 37.21 -3.59 -13.70
CA LYS A 94 38.06 -3.41 -14.89
C LYS A 94 37.48 -2.45 -15.91
N ASN A 95 36.25 -1.97 -15.71
CA ASN A 95 35.69 -0.85 -16.42
C ASN A 95 35.38 0.25 -15.40
N ASN A 96 36.04 1.40 -15.59
CA ASN A 96 35.67 2.70 -15.08
C ASN A 96 35.24 2.74 -13.60
N GLY A 97 36.14 3.19 -12.72
CA GLY A 97 35.69 3.89 -11.53
C GLY A 97 34.71 5.01 -11.94
N PRO A 98 33.87 5.53 -11.03
CA PRO A 98 32.81 6.50 -11.37
C PRO A 98 33.27 7.82 -12.04
N TYR A 99 34.59 8.01 -12.23
CA TYR A 99 35.24 9.19 -12.82
C TYR A 99 36.40 8.82 -13.77
N GLY A 100 36.26 7.77 -14.60
CA GLY A 100 37.13 7.64 -15.79
C GLY A 100 36.86 8.79 -16.78
N PRO A 101 37.81 9.14 -17.67
CA PRO A 101 37.52 10.06 -18.77
C PRO A 101 36.25 9.58 -19.47
N ARG A 102 35.25 10.46 -19.56
CA ARG A 102 34.04 10.15 -20.34
C ARG A 102 34.49 10.06 -21.79
N GLU A 103 34.76 8.84 -22.27
CA GLU A 103 34.65 8.59 -23.70
C GLU A 103 33.32 9.19 -24.14
N GLN A 104 33.36 10.01 -25.19
CA GLN A 104 32.14 10.51 -25.80
C GLN A 104 31.34 9.28 -26.19
N LEU A 105 30.29 8.97 -25.42
CA LEU A 105 29.37 7.88 -25.69
C LEU A 105 29.02 7.96 -27.16
N SER A 106 29.12 6.84 -27.87
CA SER A 106 28.60 6.79 -29.23
C SER A 106 27.14 7.24 -29.21
N LEU A 107 26.67 7.84 -30.30
CA LEU A 107 25.29 8.33 -30.40
C LEU A 107 24.28 7.24 -29.98
N GLN A 108 24.60 5.98 -30.29
CA GLN A 108 23.81 4.81 -29.93
C GLN A 108 23.78 4.55 -28.42
N GLU A 109 24.94 4.53 -27.75
CA GLU A 109 24.99 4.31 -26.30
C GLU A 109 24.35 5.45 -25.50
N ALA A 110 24.45 6.68 -26.01
CA ALA A 110 23.75 7.82 -25.44
C ALA A 110 22.22 7.67 -25.56
N LEU A 111 21.75 7.17 -26.71
CA LEU A 111 20.34 6.92 -26.99
C LEU A 111 19.80 5.77 -26.13
N ASP A 112 20.52 4.67 -26.00
CA ASP A 112 20.13 3.54 -25.16
C ASP A 112 20.04 3.94 -23.69
N LYS A 113 20.99 4.77 -23.22
CA LYS A 113 20.98 5.31 -21.86
C LYS A 113 19.82 6.27 -21.62
N ALA A 114 19.49 7.11 -22.60
CA ALA A 114 18.35 8.00 -22.53
C ALA A 114 17.03 7.21 -22.48
N ASN A 115 16.89 6.18 -23.32
CA ASN A 115 15.72 5.30 -23.34
C ASN A 115 15.55 4.54 -22.01
N ALA A 116 16.63 3.99 -21.46
CA ALA A 116 16.60 3.35 -20.14
C ALA A 116 16.16 4.33 -19.04
N ARG A 117 16.60 5.59 -19.13
CA ARG A 117 16.18 6.63 -18.18
C ARG A 117 14.71 7.00 -18.33
N ILE A 118 14.21 7.09 -19.56
CA ILE A 118 12.79 7.35 -19.85
C ILE A 118 11.94 6.23 -19.26
N ALA A 119 12.24 4.97 -19.56
CA ALA A 119 11.49 3.82 -19.04
C ALA A 119 11.47 3.78 -17.50
N TYR A 120 12.60 4.09 -16.86
CA TYR A 120 12.67 4.20 -15.40
C TYR A 120 11.77 5.32 -14.84
N LEU A 121 11.79 6.50 -15.46
CA LEU A 121 10.97 7.63 -15.03
C LEU A 121 9.47 7.37 -15.26
N GLU A 122 9.11 6.74 -16.38
CA GLU A 122 7.74 6.33 -16.68
C GLU A 122 7.23 5.32 -15.65
N GLY A 123 8.02 4.30 -15.31
CA GLY A 123 7.68 3.34 -14.26
C GLY A 123 7.50 3.99 -12.88
N ASN A 124 8.33 4.96 -12.52
CA ASN A 124 8.17 5.72 -11.28
C ASN A 124 6.87 6.56 -11.28
N LEU A 125 6.53 7.20 -12.41
CA LEU A 125 5.28 7.94 -12.53
C LEU A 125 4.07 7.01 -12.42
N GLU A 126 4.13 5.81 -12.99
CA GLU A 126 3.08 4.81 -12.87
C GLU A 126 2.91 4.35 -11.41
N LEU A 127 4.01 4.09 -10.72
CA LEU A 127 4.00 3.73 -9.30
C LEU A 127 3.38 4.85 -8.45
N VAL A 128 3.78 6.11 -8.67
CA VAL A 128 3.21 7.27 -7.96
C VAL A 128 1.71 7.39 -8.24
N LYS A 129 1.27 7.20 -9.49
CA LYS A 129 -0.17 7.19 -9.83
C LYS A 129 -0.91 6.06 -9.12
N LYS A 130 -0.35 4.85 -9.06
CA LYS A 130 -0.94 3.70 -8.35
C LYS A 130 -1.02 3.95 -6.84
N LEU A 131 0.03 4.53 -6.25
CA LEU A 131 0.04 4.91 -4.84
C LEU A 131 -0.97 6.01 -4.55
N GLU A 132 -1.07 7.02 -5.41
CA GLU A 132 -2.07 8.08 -5.27
C GLU A 132 -3.50 7.53 -5.45
N GLN A 133 -3.72 6.62 -6.40
CA GLN A 133 -4.98 5.90 -6.54
C GLN A 133 -5.29 5.06 -5.30
N HIS A 134 -4.31 4.36 -4.74
CA HIS A 134 -4.47 3.60 -3.51
C HIS A 134 -4.76 4.52 -2.31
N GLU A 135 -4.06 5.64 -2.15
CA GLU A 135 -4.34 6.64 -1.12
C GLU A 135 -5.70 7.30 -1.29
N ARG A 136 -6.12 7.59 -2.53
CA ARG A 136 -7.47 8.06 -2.86
C ARG A 136 -8.49 6.97 -2.59
N SER A 137 -8.20 5.70 -2.85
CA SER A 137 -9.05 4.55 -2.50
C SER A 137 -9.16 4.38 -0.99
N VAL A 138 -8.07 4.52 -0.22
CA VAL A 138 -8.07 4.48 1.25
C VAL A 138 -8.75 5.72 1.85
N LYS A 139 -8.62 6.90 1.23
CA LYS A 139 -9.39 8.10 1.60
C LYS A 139 -10.87 7.96 1.20
N ASN A 140 -11.16 7.27 0.11
CA ASN A 140 -12.51 6.86 -0.30
C ASN A 140 -13.01 5.66 0.52
N ASP A 141 -12.16 4.93 1.26
CA ASP A 141 -12.60 3.92 2.23
C ASP A 141 -13.17 4.58 3.50
N LYS A 142 -12.92 5.88 3.73
CA LYS A 142 -13.80 6.68 4.61
C LYS A 142 -15.22 6.86 4.05
N ARG A 143 -15.45 6.60 2.75
CA ARG A 143 -16.80 6.43 2.14
C ARG A 143 -17.25 4.97 2.07
N ASN A 144 -16.38 4.02 2.41
CA ASN A 144 -16.77 2.64 2.73
C ASN A 144 -17.09 2.53 4.24
N ASP A 145 -17.55 3.63 4.82
CA ASP A 145 -18.25 3.65 6.09
C ASP A 145 -19.50 2.78 5.89
N LEU A 146 -19.51 1.57 6.45
CA LEU A 146 -20.71 0.74 6.55
C LEU A 146 -21.88 1.65 6.89
N SER A 147 -22.96 1.60 6.12
CA SER A 147 -24.16 2.39 6.41
C SER A 147 -24.61 2.10 7.84
N LYS A 148 -25.28 3.06 8.49
CA LYS A 148 -25.81 2.84 9.85
C LYS A 148 -26.62 1.54 9.93
N GLN A 149 -27.35 1.19 8.88
CA GLN A 149 -28.12 -0.06 8.80
C GLN A 149 -27.23 -1.31 8.77
N GLU A 150 -26.15 -1.28 7.99
CA GLU A 150 -25.20 -2.41 7.92
C GLU A 150 -24.45 -2.59 9.24
N ARG A 151 -24.08 -1.50 9.91
CA ARG A 151 -23.49 -1.54 11.25
C ARG A 151 -24.45 -2.19 12.25
N PHE A 152 -25.73 -1.80 12.23
CA PHE A 152 -26.74 -2.42 13.11
C PHE A 152 -26.97 -3.90 12.78
N ARG A 153 -26.96 -4.29 11.50
CA ARG A 153 -27.02 -5.71 11.09
C ARG A 153 -25.85 -6.50 11.68
N LEU A 154 -24.63 -5.99 11.53
CA LEU A 154 -23.42 -6.65 12.02
C LEU A 154 -23.43 -6.77 13.56
N ILE A 155 -23.79 -5.70 14.27
CA ILE A 155 -23.95 -5.73 15.74
C ILE A 155 -24.95 -6.82 16.15
N ASN A 156 -26.11 -6.88 15.49
CA ASN A 156 -27.14 -7.87 15.80
C ASN A 156 -26.70 -9.30 15.50
N GLN A 157 -25.95 -9.51 14.41
CA GLN A 157 -25.37 -10.81 14.06
C GLN A 157 -24.37 -11.27 15.14
N ILE A 158 -23.41 -10.41 15.50
CA ILE A 158 -22.41 -10.72 16.54
C ILE A 158 -23.08 -11.08 17.87
N ILE A 159 -24.11 -10.32 18.29
CA ILE A 159 -24.84 -10.60 19.53
C ILE A 159 -25.51 -11.98 19.49
N ARG A 160 -26.16 -12.32 18.37
CA ARG A 160 -26.88 -13.60 18.21
C ARG A 160 -25.94 -14.80 18.15
N GLU A 161 -24.87 -14.70 17.37
CA GLU A 161 -23.91 -15.80 17.18
C GLU A 161 -23.10 -16.08 18.45
N ASN A 162 -22.74 -15.04 19.20
CA ASN A 162 -21.85 -15.17 20.36
C ASN A 162 -22.59 -15.05 21.71
N GLN A 163 -23.92 -14.91 21.71
CA GLN A 163 -24.76 -14.75 22.91
C GLN A 163 -24.33 -13.56 23.81
N LEU A 164 -23.83 -12.48 23.19
CA LEU A 164 -23.24 -11.31 23.87
C LEU A 164 -24.26 -10.19 24.15
N ALA A 165 -25.45 -10.52 24.66
CA ALA A 165 -26.52 -9.53 24.88
C ALA A 165 -26.13 -8.38 25.82
N GLY A 166 -25.20 -8.62 26.76
CA GLY A 166 -24.68 -7.59 27.67
C GLY A 166 -23.72 -6.57 27.03
N MET A 167 -23.21 -6.84 25.81
CA MET A 167 -22.15 -6.04 25.18
C MET A 167 -22.66 -5.01 24.16
N VAL A 168 -23.98 -4.81 24.07
CA VAL A 168 -24.61 -3.90 23.08
C VAL A 168 -23.99 -2.50 23.12
N ASN A 169 -23.74 -1.94 24.30
CA ASN A 169 -23.13 -0.61 24.45
C ASN A 169 -21.76 -0.56 23.78
N HIS A 170 -20.88 -1.48 24.16
CA HIS A 170 -19.51 -1.55 23.66
C HIS A 170 -19.48 -1.77 22.13
N LEU A 171 -20.36 -2.62 21.60
CA LEU A 171 -20.45 -2.86 20.16
C LEU A 171 -20.97 -1.64 19.40
N CYS A 172 -21.91 -0.88 19.97
CA CYS A 172 -22.40 0.38 19.38
C CYS A 172 -21.30 1.46 19.38
N ASP A 173 -20.56 1.59 20.48
CA ASP A 173 -19.45 2.53 20.61
C ASP A 173 -18.34 2.21 19.61
N LEU A 174 -17.96 0.92 19.50
CA LEU A 174 -16.96 0.44 18.54
C LEU A 174 -17.37 0.71 17.09
N ALA A 175 -18.65 0.53 16.77
CA ALA A 175 -19.19 0.79 15.44
C ALA A 175 -19.52 2.28 15.19
N GLY A 176 -19.33 3.17 16.16
CA GLY A 176 -19.63 4.60 16.02
C GLY A 176 -21.10 4.90 15.75
N VAL A 177 -22.03 4.13 16.34
CA VAL A 177 -23.48 4.31 16.20
C VAL A 177 -24.14 4.45 17.58
N SER A 178 -25.30 5.12 17.64
CA SER A 178 -26.00 5.27 18.91
C SER A 178 -26.72 3.98 19.32
N LYS A 179 -26.64 3.67 20.62
CA LYS A 179 -27.42 2.58 21.25
C LYS A 179 -28.93 2.72 20.98
N SER A 180 -29.46 3.93 21.10
CA SER A 180 -30.88 4.21 20.83
C SER A 180 -31.26 3.93 19.37
N GLY A 181 -30.37 4.24 18.43
CA GLY A 181 -30.56 3.92 17.02
C GLY A 181 -30.58 2.42 16.75
N TYR A 182 -29.72 1.66 17.43
CA TYR A 182 -29.71 0.19 17.34
C TYR A 182 -31.02 -0.43 17.81
N TYR A 183 -31.55 -0.05 18.99
CA TYR A 183 -32.83 -0.58 19.47
C TYR A 183 -34.01 -0.13 18.62
N TYR A 184 -34.01 1.10 18.11
CA TYR A 184 -35.02 1.55 17.15
C TYR A 184 -35.00 0.70 15.87
N TRP A 185 -33.81 0.44 15.34
CA TRP A 185 -33.62 -0.44 14.19
C TRP A 185 -34.12 -1.85 14.50
N LEU A 186 -33.77 -2.42 15.66
CA LEU A 186 -34.19 -3.76 16.07
C LEU A 186 -35.71 -3.87 16.20
N ASN A 187 -36.37 -2.93 16.88
CA ASN A 187 -37.81 -2.93 17.11
C ASN A 187 -38.63 -2.63 15.84
N SER A 188 -38.02 -1.98 14.84
CA SER A 188 -38.65 -1.73 13.54
C SER A 188 -38.39 -2.84 12.52
N SER A 189 -37.83 -3.98 12.93
CA SER A 189 -37.54 -5.11 12.03
C SER A 189 -38.79 -5.63 11.32
N ASP A 190 -39.89 -5.83 12.05
CA ASP A 190 -41.12 -6.40 11.47
C ASP A 190 -41.75 -5.45 10.44
N LYS A 191 -41.80 -4.16 10.76
CA LYS A 191 -42.26 -3.11 9.83
C LYS A 191 -41.36 -2.95 8.61
N ARG A 192 -40.07 -3.31 8.71
CA ARG A 192 -39.16 -3.34 7.54
C ARG A 192 -39.46 -4.55 6.68
N ALA A 193 -39.60 -5.72 7.28
CA ALA A 193 -39.94 -6.95 6.57
C ALA A 193 -41.31 -6.85 5.85
N GLU A 194 -42.30 -6.20 6.46
CA GLU A 194 -43.59 -5.95 5.82
C GLU A 194 -43.49 -5.02 4.61
N ARG A 195 -42.71 -3.93 4.72
CA ARG A 195 -42.46 -3.04 3.57
C ARG A 195 -41.71 -3.74 2.46
N ASP A 196 -40.69 -4.54 2.78
CA ASP A 196 -39.92 -5.31 1.80
C ASP A 196 -40.81 -6.32 1.06
N ARG A 197 -41.78 -6.94 1.76
CA ARG A 197 -42.79 -7.82 1.14
C ARG A 197 -43.72 -7.05 0.21
N ASN A 198 -44.29 -5.94 0.67
CA ASN A 198 -45.21 -5.14 -0.16
C ASN A 198 -44.48 -4.57 -1.40
N ASP A 199 -43.24 -4.11 -1.25
CA ASP A 199 -42.41 -3.65 -2.36
C ASP A 199 -42.07 -4.77 -3.36
N TRP A 200 -41.99 -6.02 -2.89
CA TRP A 200 -41.83 -7.19 -3.75
C TRP A 200 -43.12 -7.54 -4.49
N GLU A 201 -44.26 -7.50 -3.81
CA GLU A 201 -45.58 -7.72 -4.45
C GLU A 201 -45.86 -6.66 -5.52
N ASP A 202 -45.62 -5.39 -5.20
CA ASP A 202 -45.71 -4.27 -6.14
C ASP A 202 -44.80 -4.50 -7.35
N PHE A 203 -43.57 -4.98 -7.12
CA PHE A 203 -42.64 -5.30 -8.19
C PHE A 203 -43.16 -6.43 -9.09
N GLN A 204 -43.69 -7.50 -8.51
CA GLN A 204 -44.21 -8.63 -9.27
C GLN A 204 -45.39 -8.19 -10.14
N LEU A 205 -46.31 -7.41 -9.59
CA LEU A 205 -47.44 -6.85 -10.32
C LEU A 205 -46.96 -6.00 -11.52
N LEU A 206 -46.05 -5.08 -11.27
CA LEU A 206 -45.49 -4.20 -12.28
C LEU A 206 -44.71 -4.95 -13.36
N TYR A 207 -43.94 -5.96 -12.96
CA TYR A 207 -43.19 -6.80 -13.90
C TYR A 207 -44.13 -7.59 -14.81
N ARG A 208 -45.26 -8.06 -14.27
CA ARG A 208 -46.30 -8.74 -15.06
C ARG A 208 -46.91 -7.81 -16.11
N ILE A 209 -47.29 -6.60 -15.71
CA ILE A 209 -47.79 -5.56 -16.63
C ILE A 209 -46.76 -5.25 -17.73
N PHE A 210 -45.49 -5.15 -17.35
CA PHE A 210 -44.40 -4.91 -18.31
C PHE A 210 -44.28 -6.03 -19.36
N LEU A 211 -44.34 -7.29 -18.93
CA LEU A 211 -44.28 -8.44 -19.83
C LEU A 211 -45.47 -8.47 -20.80
N ASP A 212 -46.68 -8.16 -20.31
CA ASP A 212 -47.90 -8.21 -21.10
C ASP A 212 -47.96 -7.07 -22.15
N LYS A 213 -47.56 -5.85 -21.77
CA LYS A 213 -47.68 -4.66 -22.64
C LYS A 213 -46.46 -4.39 -23.52
N LYS A 214 -45.29 -4.96 -23.23
CA LYS A 214 -44.00 -4.76 -23.95
C LYS A 214 -43.57 -3.29 -24.15
N LYS A 215 -44.19 -2.35 -23.43
CA LYS A 215 -43.90 -0.90 -23.45
C LYS A 215 -43.81 -0.42 -22.00
N CYS A 216 -42.81 0.39 -21.66
CA CYS A 216 -42.36 0.64 -20.28
C CYS A 216 -42.28 2.12 -19.87
N GLY A 217 -42.97 3.01 -20.57
CA GLY A 217 -43.07 4.38 -20.09
C GLY A 217 -43.89 4.44 -18.79
N ILE A 218 -43.55 5.41 -17.96
CA ILE A 218 -44.14 5.61 -16.62
C ILE A 218 -45.65 5.80 -16.72
N ASP A 219 -46.11 6.51 -17.75
CA ASP A 219 -47.52 6.81 -17.95
C ASP A 219 -48.32 5.58 -18.40
N GLU A 220 -47.74 4.70 -19.24
CA GLU A 220 -48.38 3.45 -19.62
C GLU A 220 -48.55 2.49 -18.44
N ILE A 221 -47.57 2.45 -17.53
CA ILE A 221 -47.66 1.65 -16.31
C ILE A 221 -48.74 2.21 -15.39
N LYS A 222 -48.79 3.53 -15.19
CA LYS A 222 -49.84 4.16 -14.37
C LYS A 222 -51.23 3.89 -14.93
N MET A 223 -51.43 4.09 -16.23
CA MET A 223 -52.71 3.78 -16.89
C MET A 223 -53.09 2.31 -16.74
N ALA A 224 -52.13 1.39 -16.87
CA ALA A 224 -52.40 -0.04 -16.69
C ALA A 224 -52.79 -0.39 -15.25
N LEU A 225 -52.08 0.15 -14.26
CA LEU A 225 -52.40 -0.04 -12.85
C LEU A 225 -53.79 0.49 -12.49
N GLU A 226 -54.14 1.67 -12.99
CA GLU A 226 -55.44 2.30 -12.72
C GLU A 226 -56.59 1.59 -13.45
N THR A 227 -56.37 1.14 -14.69
CA THR A 227 -57.44 0.56 -15.52
C THR A 227 -57.69 -0.93 -15.25
N GLU A 228 -56.63 -1.72 -15.05
CA GLU A 228 -56.72 -3.18 -14.96
C GLU A 228 -56.70 -3.70 -13.52
N TYR A 229 -56.10 -2.94 -12.60
CA TYR A 229 -55.86 -3.37 -11.22
C TYR A 229 -56.48 -2.44 -10.16
N ASP A 230 -57.07 -1.30 -10.56
CA ASP A 230 -57.63 -0.26 -9.67
C ASP A 230 -56.63 0.20 -8.58
N VAL A 231 -55.34 0.26 -8.93
CA VAL A 231 -54.25 0.62 -8.02
C VAL A 231 -53.66 1.96 -8.43
N VAL A 232 -53.68 2.92 -7.51
CA VAL A 232 -53.02 4.23 -7.69
C VAL A 232 -51.65 4.22 -7.01
N MET A 233 -50.58 4.28 -7.80
CA MET A 233 -49.20 4.24 -7.29
C MET A 233 -48.53 5.63 -7.29
N ASN A 234 -47.71 5.90 -6.27
CA ASN A 234 -46.93 7.14 -6.19
C ASN A 234 -45.96 7.27 -7.38
N HIS A 235 -45.93 8.44 -8.02
CA HIS A 235 -45.09 8.74 -9.16
C HIS A 235 -43.60 8.40 -8.97
N LYS A 236 -43.01 8.73 -7.80
CA LYS A 236 -41.60 8.42 -7.50
C LYS A 236 -41.37 6.91 -7.45
N LYS A 237 -42.34 6.18 -6.89
CA LYS A 237 -42.30 4.71 -6.81
C LYS A 237 -42.38 4.11 -8.22
N SER A 238 -43.25 4.62 -9.09
CA SER A 238 -43.34 4.20 -10.49
C SER A 238 -42.05 4.46 -11.28
N GLU A 239 -41.38 5.61 -11.09
CA GLU A 239 -40.10 5.94 -11.73
C GLU A 239 -38.98 4.97 -11.33
N GLU A 240 -38.80 4.75 -10.03
CA GLU A 240 -37.81 3.81 -9.49
C GLU A 240 -38.06 2.38 -10.02
N PHE A 241 -39.33 1.99 -10.17
CA PHE A 241 -39.69 0.70 -10.71
C PHE A 241 -39.42 0.53 -12.21
N CYS A 242 -39.77 1.52 -13.06
CA CYS A 242 -39.45 1.50 -14.48
C CYS A 242 -37.95 1.27 -14.70
N ALA A 243 -37.10 1.98 -13.94
CA ALA A 243 -35.66 1.82 -14.00
C ALA A 243 -35.23 0.39 -13.59
N ARG A 244 -35.78 -0.13 -12.48
CA ARG A 244 -35.44 -1.45 -11.96
C ARG A 244 -35.85 -2.59 -12.88
N ILE A 245 -37.06 -2.53 -13.46
CA ILE A 245 -37.57 -3.54 -14.40
C ILE A 245 -36.76 -3.56 -15.69
N THR A 246 -36.41 -2.39 -16.23
CA THR A 246 -35.59 -2.29 -17.45
C THR A 246 -34.22 -2.94 -17.25
N SER A 247 -33.56 -2.67 -16.11
CA SER A 247 -32.28 -3.31 -15.78
C SER A 247 -32.42 -4.82 -15.55
N TYR A 248 -33.45 -5.26 -14.83
CA TYR A 248 -33.70 -6.68 -14.56
C TYR A 248 -33.96 -7.47 -15.85
N HIS A 249 -34.80 -6.94 -16.75
CA HIS A 249 -35.11 -7.58 -18.02
C HIS A 249 -33.88 -7.69 -18.94
N GLN A 250 -33.04 -6.63 -19.01
CA GLN A 250 -31.78 -6.69 -19.76
C GLN A 250 -30.81 -7.74 -19.20
N TYR A 251 -30.77 -7.93 -17.88
CA TYR A 251 -29.98 -8.96 -17.22
C TYR A 251 -30.49 -10.38 -17.56
N GLU A 252 -31.79 -10.62 -17.45
CA GLU A 252 -32.42 -11.90 -17.84
C GLU A 252 -32.14 -12.27 -19.30
N GLN A 253 -32.31 -11.32 -20.24
CA GLN A 253 -32.04 -11.55 -21.66
C GLN A 253 -30.57 -11.94 -21.94
N ARG A 254 -29.62 -11.36 -21.20
CA ARG A 254 -28.18 -11.66 -21.32
C ARG A 254 -27.81 -13.03 -20.75
N ASN A 255 -28.48 -13.49 -19.70
CA ASN A 255 -28.18 -14.77 -19.07
C ASN A 255 -28.91 -15.94 -19.74
N HIS A 256 -30.02 -15.69 -20.44
CA HIS A 256 -30.74 -16.69 -21.22
C HIS A 256 -30.23 -16.87 -22.66
N THR A 257 -29.34 -16.02 -23.16
CA THR A 257 -28.67 -16.19 -24.48
C THR A 257 -27.39 -17.02 -24.42
N VAL A 258 -27.05 -17.59 -23.25
CA VAL A 258 -25.94 -18.54 -23.07
C VAL A 258 -26.50 -19.92 -22.71
N LYS A 259 -27.23 -20.53 -23.65
CA LYS A 259 -27.49 -21.98 -23.72
C LYS A 259 -27.61 -22.42 -25.16
#